data_AF-A0A3B6ERW0-F1
#
_entry.id   AF-A0A3B6ERW0-F1
#
_cell.length_a   1.000
_cell.length_b   1.000
_cell.length_c   1.000
_cell.angle_alpha   90.00
_cell.angle_beta   90.00
_cell.angle_gamma   90.00
#
_symmetry.space_group_name_H-M   'P 1'
#
loop_
_entity.id
_entity.type
_entity.pdbx_description
1 polymer ?
#
loop_
_entity_poly.entity_id
_entity_poly.type
_entity_poly.pdbx_seq_one_letter_code
_entity_poly.pdbx_strand_id
1 'polypeptide(L)'
;MVVPAGVAYNAAISRCSRAGLHPRALALLHEMRARGHHADEYTLPPALNSAALLRLPADALHCLLLRAGLAAHLHVANALVDAYAKLSRHGAARAVFDEMPRRDVVTWTSLLTGLARSRSHDPALRVYRDMVAAGVGPDEFAVAAALSSCAGATALELGRSVHAAAIRLALDPFLSVGNSLVSMYAKTGSLGEAKRVFDAMRVRCDPITWTALIVGYAQNGRGRESLEIYAEMVRSGCRPDYVTFIGLLFACSHAGLVDAGRAHFRSMQADHGIAPGPDHYACMVDLLGRAGRLDEAMDLLNRSTTRLDATVWKALLAACRTHRNAELAEHAAGMVWRLDPTDAVPYVMLSNLYSRAGRWGDVARVRTSMKARGITKEPGCSWVAANGVTHLFYVEDRGHPRAAEIYRKVEEMTERIRGQGYVADTAWALQDEGPEGREKGLAHHSERLAVAFGLLAVPAGAPIRVFKNLRVCGDCHAAIKMVAQAYGREIVLRDANCFHHMKDGACSCGDYW
;
A
#
# COMPACT_ATOMS: atom_id res chain seq x y z
N MET A 1 -54.72 -2.86 -0.63
CA MET A 1 -54.19 -1.62 -1.25
C MET A 1 -53.15 -2.03 -2.29
N VAL A 2 -53.38 -1.76 -3.58
CA VAL A 2 -52.44 -2.11 -4.66
C VAL A 2 -51.29 -1.09 -4.63
N VAL A 3 -50.06 -1.55 -4.42
CA VAL A 3 -48.87 -0.68 -4.47
C VAL A 3 -48.66 -0.23 -5.92
N PRO A 4 -48.50 1.08 -6.21
CA PRO A 4 -48.23 1.56 -7.56
C PRO A 4 -47.00 0.86 -8.15
N ALA A 5 -47.07 0.43 -9.42
CA ALA A 5 -46.03 -0.37 -10.05
C ALA A 5 -44.62 0.27 -9.97
N GLY A 6 -44.51 1.60 -10.09
CA GLY A 6 -43.24 2.33 -9.93
C GLY A 6 -42.62 2.18 -8.54
N VAL A 7 -43.43 2.23 -7.47
CA VAL A 7 -42.97 2.05 -6.09
C VAL A 7 -42.48 0.61 -5.87
N ALA A 8 -43.13 -0.37 -6.51
CA ALA A 8 -42.69 -1.77 -6.47
C ALA A 8 -41.32 -1.96 -7.14
N TYR A 9 -41.03 -1.27 -8.27
CA TYR A 9 -39.69 -1.29 -8.87
C TYR A 9 -38.63 -0.65 -7.97
N ASN A 10 -38.92 0.51 -7.37
CA ASN A 10 -37.98 1.19 -6.48
C ASN A 10 -37.55 0.28 -5.32
N ALA A 11 -38.51 -0.39 -4.69
CA ALA A 11 -38.25 -1.36 -3.63
C ALA A 11 -37.45 -2.58 -4.14
N ALA A 12 -37.80 -3.11 -5.32
CA ALA A 12 -37.12 -4.27 -5.91
C ALA A 12 -35.66 -3.95 -6.29
N ILE A 13 -35.41 -2.81 -6.93
CA ILE A 13 -34.08 -2.33 -7.33
C ILE A 13 -33.22 -2.06 -6.10
N SER A 14 -33.76 -1.35 -5.10
CA SER A 14 -33.07 -1.09 -3.84
C SER A 14 -32.67 -2.37 -3.12
N ARG A 15 -33.60 -3.34 -3.04
CA ARG A 15 -33.34 -4.64 -2.42
C ARG A 15 -32.29 -5.44 -3.20
N CYS A 16 -32.36 -5.48 -4.53
CA CYS A 16 -31.36 -6.16 -5.33
C CYS A 16 -29.96 -5.54 -5.16
N SER A 17 -29.87 -4.21 -5.16
CA SER A 17 -28.60 -3.51 -4.94
C SER A 17 -28.01 -3.82 -3.55
N ARG A 18 -28.83 -3.75 -2.50
CA ARG A 18 -28.41 -4.09 -1.12
C ARG A 18 -28.02 -5.56 -0.96
N ALA A 19 -28.67 -6.46 -1.70
CA ALA A 19 -28.36 -7.89 -1.68
C ALA A 19 -27.17 -8.28 -2.58
N GLY A 20 -26.47 -7.34 -3.20
CA GLY A 20 -25.34 -7.61 -4.10
C GLY A 20 -25.74 -8.13 -5.49
N LEU A 21 -27.04 -8.21 -5.79
CA LEU A 21 -27.58 -8.65 -7.08
C LEU A 21 -27.55 -7.50 -8.10
N HIS A 22 -26.38 -6.90 -8.30
CA HIS A 22 -26.19 -5.69 -9.10
C HIS A 22 -26.65 -5.82 -10.56
N PRO A 23 -26.38 -6.93 -11.29
CA PRO A 23 -26.88 -7.09 -12.66
C PRO A 23 -28.41 -7.09 -12.71
N ARG A 24 -29.06 -7.73 -11.74
CA ARG A 24 -30.51 -7.77 -11.63
C ARG A 24 -31.11 -6.41 -11.29
N ALA A 25 -30.45 -5.64 -10.43
CA ALA A 25 -30.88 -4.27 -10.11
C ALA A 25 -30.93 -3.39 -11.37
N LEU A 26 -29.91 -3.49 -12.24
CA LEU A 26 -29.85 -2.76 -13.50
C LEU A 26 -30.84 -3.27 -14.54
N ALA A 27 -31.06 -4.60 -14.61
CA ALA A 27 -32.07 -5.18 -15.49
C ALA A 27 -33.50 -4.71 -15.12
N LEU A 28 -33.81 -4.65 -13.82
CA LEU A 28 -35.09 -4.13 -13.32
C LEU A 28 -35.28 -2.64 -13.66
N LEU A 29 -34.22 -1.83 -13.59
CA LEU A 29 -34.28 -0.43 -14.05
C LEU A 29 -34.59 -0.34 -15.55
N HIS A 30 -33.98 -1.21 -16.36
CA HIS A 30 -34.25 -1.24 -17.79
C HIS A 30 -35.70 -1.64 -18.08
N GLU A 31 -36.20 -2.67 -17.40
CA GLU A 31 -37.58 -3.16 -17.49
C GLU A 31 -38.61 -2.10 -17.04
N MET A 32 -38.36 -1.42 -15.92
CA MET A 32 -39.18 -0.31 -15.42
C MET A 32 -39.37 0.76 -16.49
N ARG A 33 -38.27 1.16 -17.15
CA ARG A 33 -38.28 2.16 -18.22
C ARG A 33 -38.96 1.65 -19.50
N ALA A 34 -38.74 0.39 -19.86
CA ALA A 34 -39.39 -0.23 -21.03
C ALA A 34 -40.91 -0.30 -20.88
N ARG A 35 -41.43 -0.40 -19.64
CA ARG A 35 -42.87 -0.36 -19.33
C ARG A 35 -43.43 1.06 -19.16
N GLY A 36 -42.66 2.10 -19.50
CA GLY A 36 -43.10 3.49 -19.46
C GLY A 36 -43.07 4.14 -18.09
N HIS A 37 -42.49 3.50 -17.07
CA HIS A 37 -42.30 4.13 -15.76
C HIS A 37 -41.01 4.97 -15.74
N HIS A 38 -41.07 6.15 -15.12
CA HIS A 38 -39.95 7.07 -15.02
C HIS A 38 -39.06 6.73 -13.81
N ALA A 39 -37.75 6.73 -14.01
CA ALA A 39 -36.80 6.64 -12.91
C ALA A 39 -36.86 7.91 -12.06
N ASP A 40 -36.88 7.75 -10.75
CA ASP A 40 -37.02 8.83 -9.78
C ASP A 40 -35.83 8.87 -8.80
N GLU A 41 -35.97 9.70 -7.78
CA GLU A 41 -34.97 9.93 -6.74
C GLU A 41 -34.69 8.71 -5.85
N TYR A 42 -35.52 7.65 -5.90
CA TYR A 42 -35.33 6.38 -5.20
C TYR A 42 -34.81 5.29 -6.13
N THR A 43 -35.02 5.40 -7.44
CA THR A 43 -34.55 4.42 -8.43
C THR A 43 -33.06 4.58 -8.74
N LEU A 44 -32.60 5.82 -8.93
CA LEU A 44 -31.27 6.10 -9.48
C LEU A 44 -30.10 5.83 -8.51
N PRO A 45 -30.17 6.16 -7.20
CA PRO A 45 -29.05 5.90 -6.29
C PRO A 45 -28.63 4.42 -6.20
N PRO A 46 -29.55 3.45 -6.01
CA PRO A 46 -29.17 2.03 -5.98
C PRO A 46 -28.69 1.50 -7.35
N ALA A 47 -29.18 2.07 -8.46
CA ALA A 47 -28.72 1.74 -9.80
C ALA A 47 -27.28 2.24 -10.04
N LEU A 48 -26.98 3.48 -9.67
CA LEU A 48 -25.63 4.07 -9.73
C LEU A 48 -24.64 3.25 -8.90
N ASN A 49 -25.00 2.88 -7.67
CA ASN A 49 -24.17 2.01 -6.84
C ASN A 49 -23.91 0.65 -7.50
N SER A 50 -24.95 0.05 -8.10
CA SER A 50 -24.82 -1.25 -8.78
C SER A 50 -23.95 -1.17 -10.03
N ALA A 51 -24.07 -0.10 -10.83
CA ALA A 51 -23.21 0.14 -11.98
C ALA A 51 -21.75 0.34 -11.57
N ALA A 52 -21.51 1.14 -10.53
CA ALA A 52 -20.16 1.40 -10.03
C ALA A 52 -19.48 0.13 -9.51
N LEU A 53 -20.21 -0.73 -8.78
CA LEU A 53 -19.71 -2.02 -8.28
C LEU A 53 -19.44 -3.02 -9.41
N LEU A 54 -20.17 -2.94 -10.52
CA LEU A 54 -19.91 -3.70 -11.74
C LEU A 54 -18.87 -3.06 -12.68
N ARG A 55 -18.27 -1.93 -12.28
CA ARG A 55 -17.31 -1.16 -13.10
C ARG A 55 -17.88 -0.70 -14.46
N LEU A 56 -19.20 -0.50 -14.54
CA LEU A 56 -19.86 -0.01 -15.74
C LEU A 56 -19.79 1.52 -15.82
N PRO A 57 -19.75 2.12 -17.02
CA PRO A 57 -19.79 3.57 -17.18
C PRO A 57 -21.05 4.18 -16.55
N ALA A 58 -20.88 5.17 -15.67
CA ALA A 58 -21.98 5.87 -15.01
C ALA A 58 -22.66 6.92 -15.92
N ASP A 59 -22.10 7.22 -17.09
CA ASP A 59 -22.52 8.32 -17.98
C ASP A 59 -23.98 8.18 -18.43
N ALA A 60 -24.43 6.98 -18.78
CA ALA A 60 -25.81 6.75 -19.20
C ALA A 60 -26.81 7.03 -18.07
N LEU A 61 -26.46 6.66 -16.83
CA LEU A 61 -27.29 6.93 -15.65
C LEU A 61 -27.23 8.41 -15.25
N HIS A 62 -26.08 9.06 -15.42
CA HIS A 62 -25.94 10.50 -15.22
C HIS A 62 -26.79 11.29 -16.23
N CYS A 63 -26.75 10.95 -17.51
CA CYS A 63 -27.64 11.56 -18.51
C CYS A 63 -29.13 11.35 -18.17
N LEU A 64 -29.50 10.15 -17.69
CA LEU A 64 -30.88 9.87 -17.26
C LEU A 64 -31.28 10.74 -16.05
N LEU A 65 -30.38 10.91 -15.08
CA LEU A 65 -30.55 11.75 -13.91
C LEU A 65 -30.75 13.22 -14.28
N LEU A 66 -29.94 13.75 -15.20
CA LEU A 66 -30.07 15.13 -15.70
C LEU A 66 -31.40 15.32 -16.43
N ARG A 67 -31.79 14.39 -17.30
CA ARG A 67 -33.07 14.42 -18.03
C ARG A 67 -34.29 14.34 -17.11
N ALA A 68 -34.15 13.67 -15.97
CA ALA A 68 -35.20 13.58 -14.96
C ALA A 68 -35.26 14.83 -14.05
N GLY A 69 -34.35 15.80 -14.21
CA GLY A 69 -34.29 16.99 -13.36
C GLY A 69 -33.80 16.72 -11.94
N LEU A 70 -33.17 15.56 -11.71
CA LEU A 70 -32.84 15.09 -10.35
C LEU A 70 -31.45 15.54 -9.86
N ALA A 71 -30.74 16.36 -10.64
CA ALA A 71 -29.38 16.82 -10.32
C ALA A 71 -29.30 17.69 -9.05
N ALA A 72 -30.38 18.42 -8.73
CA ALA A 72 -30.47 19.23 -7.53
C ALA A 72 -30.81 18.42 -6.26
N HIS A 73 -31.26 17.17 -6.39
CA HIS A 73 -31.60 16.32 -5.26
C HIS A 73 -30.33 15.82 -4.58
N LEU A 74 -30.09 16.29 -3.36
CA LEU A 74 -28.84 16.09 -2.60
C LEU A 74 -28.43 14.61 -2.50
N HIS A 75 -29.36 13.71 -2.16
CA HIS A 75 -29.04 12.27 -2.02
C HIS A 75 -28.76 11.59 -3.36
N VAL A 76 -29.38 12.05 -4.46
CA VAL A 76 -29.13 11.52 -5.81
C VAL A 76 -27.76 12.00 -6.31
N ALA A 77 -27.45 13.28 -6.12
CA ALA A 77 -26.15 13.85 -6.46
C ALA A 77 -25.01 13.22 -5.63
N ASN A 78 -25.23 12.97 -4.33
CA ASN A 78 -24.28 12.23 -3.48
C ASN A 78 -23.98 10.83 -4.05
N ALA A 79 -25.01 10.09 -4.48
CA ALA A 79 -24.84 8.77 -5.08
C ALA A 79 -24.09 8.81 -6.42
N LEU A 80 -24.25 9.90 -7.19
CA LEU A 80 -23.51 10.10 -8.43
C LEU A 80 -22.02 10.40 -8.18
N VAL A 81 -21.71 11.25 -7.19
CA VAL A 81 -20.33 11.52 -6.75
C VAL A 81 -19.65 10.23 -6.30
N ASP A 82 -20.31 9.45 -5.44
CA ASP A 82 -19.81 8.14 -4.97
C ASP A 82 -19.59 7.16 -6.13
N ALA A 83 -20.53 7.08 -7.08
CA ALA A 83 -20.39 6.20 -8.24
C ALA A 83 -19.18 6.57 -9.11
N TYR A 84 -19.00 7.86 -9.45
CA TYR A 84 -17.83 8.29 -10.22
C TYR A 84 -16.53 8.09 -9.46
N ALA A 85 -16.51 8.33 -8.15
CA ALA A 85 -15.32 8.14 -7.34
C ALA A 85 -14.93 6.65 -7.26
N LYS A 86 -15.90 5.75 -7.06
CA LYS A 86 -15.71 4.29 -7.12
C LYS A 86 -15.18 3.81 -8.47
N LEU A 87 -15.59 4.44 -9.56
CA LEU A 87 -15.10 4.17 -10.93
C LEU A 87 -13.72 4.80 -11.22
N SER A 88 -13.07 5.41 -10.24
CA SER A 88 -11.80 6.13 -10.40
C SER A 88 -11.86 7.31 -11.39
N ARG A 89 -13.06 7.86 -11.64
CA ARG A 89 -13.28 9.04 -12.50
C ARG A 89 -13.29 10.32 -11.67
N HIS A 90 -12.15 10.61 -11.04
CA HIS A 90 -12.01 11.69 -10.05
C HIS A 90 -12.40 13.08 -10.56
N GLY A 91 -12.07 13.40 -11.81
CA GLY A 91 -12.47 14.67 -12.43
C GLY A 91 -13.99 14.79 -12.56
N ALA A 92 -14.68 13.72 -12.95
CA ALA A 92 -16.14 13.72 -13.06
C ALA A 92 -16.81 13.78 -11.68
N ALA A 93 -16.29 13.03 -10.71
CA ALA A 93 -16.78 13.09 -9.32
C ALA A 93 -16.64 14.51 -8.75
N ARG A 94 -15.51 15.17 -9.01
CA ARG A 94 -15.25 16.54 -8.57
C ARG A 94 -16.12 17.56 -9.30
N ALA A 95 -16.33 17.41 -10.61
CA ALA A 95 -17.21 18.29 -11.38
C ALA A 95 -18.66 18.25 -10.85
N VAL A 96 -19.22 17.05 -10.66
CA VAL A 96 -20.56 16.90 -10.06
C VAL A 96 -20.61 17.56 -8.68
N PHE A 97 -19.61 17.29 -7.84
CA PHE A 97 -19.50 17.90 -6.51
C PHE A 97 -19.49 19.44 -6.58
N ASP A 98 -18.69 20.02 -7.48
CA ASP A 98 -18.55 21.46 -7.64
C ASP A 98 -19.83 22.12 -8.19
N GLU A 99 -20.62 21.41 -8.99
CA GLU A 99 -21.92 21.87 -9.51
C GLU A 99 -23.07 21.77 -8.49
N MET A 100 -22.91 21.01 -7.40
CA MET A 100 -23.96 20.86 -6.39
C MET A 100 -24.24 22.18 -5.67
N PRO A 101 -25.51 22.66 -5.63
CA PRO A 101 -25.87 23.92 -5.00
C PRO A 101 -25.80 23.86 -3.46
N ARG A 102 -25.95 22.66 -2.89
CA ARG A 102 -25.85 22.38 -1.46
C ARG A 102 -25.00 21.13 -1.27
N ARG A 103 -24.11 21.16 -0.27
CA ARG A 103 -23.23 20.05 0.08
C ARG A 103 -23.33 19.82 1.57
N ASP A 104 -23.66 18.60 1.98
CA ASP A 104 -23.71 18.20 3.37
C ASP A 104 -22.52 17.30 3.72
N VAL A 105 -22.45 16.87 4.98
CA VAL A 105 -21.40 15.96 5.46
C VAL A 105 -21.31 14.72 4.56
N VAL A 106 -22.44 14.15 4.16
CA VAL A 106 -22.49 12.96 3.28
C VAL A 106 -21.89 13.24 1.90
N THR A 107 -22.12 14.41 1.32
CA THR A 107 -21.50 14.84 0.05
C THR A 107 -19.97 14.83 0.15
N TRP A 108 -19.42 15.46 1.19
CA TRP A 108 -17.98 15.54 1.42
C TRP A 108 -17.37 14.17 1.72
N THR A 109 -18.00 13.39 2.61
CA THR A 109 -17.58 12.04 2.98
C THR A 109 -17.58 11.11 1.76
N SER A 110 -18.55 11.20 0.86
CA SER A 110 -18.63 10.37 -0.35
C SER A 110 -17.47 10.64 -1.31
N LEU A 111 -17.16 11.92 -1.58
CA LEU A 111 -16.01 12.28 -2.42
C LEU A 111 -14.69 11.85 -1.76
N LEU A 112 -14.54 12.12 -0.46
CA LEU A 112 -13.34 11.81 0.31
C LEU A 112 -13.06 10.29 0.35
N THR A 113 -14.06 9.49 0.73
CA THR A 113 -13.94 8.03 0.82
C THR A 113 -13.67 7.40 -0.55
N GLY A 114 -14.32 7.88 -1.60
CA GLY A 114 -14.08 7.41 -2.96
C GLY A 114 -12.65 7.67 -3.45
N LEU A 115 -12.13 8.88 -3.21
CA LEU A 115 -10.72 9.23 -3.51
C LEU A 115 -9.72 8.42 -2.66
N ALA A 116 -10.02 8.21 -1.38
CA ALA A 116 -9.17 7.41 -0.50
C ALA A 116 -9.06 5.95 -1.00
N ARG A 117 -10.18 5.36 -1.44
CA ARG A 117 -10.25 3.98 -1.94
C ARG A 117 -9.58 3.79 -3.30
N SER A 118 -9.54 4.82 -4.14
CA SER A 118 -8.85 4.80 -5.44
C SER A 118 -7.34 5.06 -5.35
N ARG A 119 -6.78 5.11 -4.13
CA ARG A 119 -5.38 5.46 -3.86
C ARG A 119 -4.99 6.90 -4.26
N SER A 120 -5.98 7.77 -4.44
CA SER A 120 -5.79 9.20 -4.69
C SER A 120 -5.69 9.97 -3.37
N HIS A 121 -4.66 9.66 -2.58
CA HIS A 121 -4.53 10.11 -1.19
C HIS A 121 -4.36 11.63 -1.04
N ASP A 122 -3.50 12.28 -1.83
CA ASP A 122 -3.33 13.75 -1.72
C ASP A 122 -4.61 14.52 -2.11
N PRO A 123 -5.32 14.19 -3.21
CA PRO A 123 -6.64 14.76 -3.47
C PRO A 123 -7.64 14.53 -2.33
N ALA A 124 -7.68 13.33 -1.74
CA ALA A 124 -8.55 13.01 -0.61
C ALA A 124 -8.26 13.94 0.58
N LEU A 125 -7.00 14.10 0.95
CA LEU A 125 -6.58 14.97 2.06
C LEU A 125 -6.90 16.45 1.80
N ARG A 126 -6.83 16.91 0.54
CA ARG A 126 -7.31 18.24 0.16
C ARG A 126 -8.81 18.39 0.37
N VAL A 127 -9.62 17.41 -0.04
CA VAL A 127 -11.08 17.43 0.18
C VAL A 127 -11.41 17.48 1.67
N TYR A 128 -10.71 16.72 2.52
CA TYR A 128 -10.89 16.79 3.97
C TYR A 128 -10.57 18.19 4.53
N ARG A 129 -9.46 18.79 4.10
CA ARG A 129 -9.10 20.15 4.52
C ARG A 129 -10.15 21.18 4.05
N ASP A 130 -10.61 21.07 2.81
CA ASP A 130 -11.60 21.97 2.23
C ASP A 130 -12.96 21.83 2.96
N MET A 131 -13.34 20.60 3.37
CA MET A 131 -14.52 20.33 4.21
C MET A 131 -14.45 21.08 5.55
N VAL A 132 -13.31 20.97 6.25
CA VAL A 132 -13.09 21.65 7.53
C VAL A 132 -13.06 23.16 7.35
N ALA A 133 -12.42 23.67 6.29
CA ALA A 133 -12.37 25.10 5.98
C ALA A 133 -13.75 25.68 5.64
N ALA A 134 -14.65 24.88 5.06
CA ALA A 134 -16.04 25.23 4.82
C ALA A 134 -16.92 25.20 6.09
N GLY A 135 -16.35 24.90 7.26
CA GLY A 135 -17.09 24.81 8.52
C GLY A 135 -17.97 23.56 8.63
N VAL A 136 -17.79 22.57 7.76
CA VAL A 136 -18.55 21.33 7.79
C VAL A 136 -17.85 20.34 8.72
N GLY A 137 -18.49 20.01 9.84
CA GLY A 137 -17.96 19.05 10.82
C GLY A 137 -17.83 17.65 10.21
N PRO A 138 -16.63 17.04 10.18
CA PRO A 138 -16.46 15.68 9.68
C PRO A 138 -17.15 14.67 10.61
N ASP A 139 -17.74 13.65 10.01
CA ASP A 139 -18.24 12.47 10.71
C ASP A 139 -17.13 11.41 10.89
N GLU A 140 -17.45 10.31 11.55
CA GLU A 140 -16.52 9.20 11.81
C GLU A 140 -15.98 8.58 10.51
N PHE A 141 -16.76 8.59 9.43
CA PHE A 141 -16.37 8.05 8.14
C PHE A 141 -15.41 8.97 7.40
N ALA A 142 -15.62 10.29 7.45
CA ALA A 142 -14.72 11.28 6.90
C ALA A 142 -13.36 11.23 7.60
N VAL A 143 -13.36 11.19 8.94
CA VAL A 143 -12.12 11.06 9.72
C VAL A 143 -11.39 9.75 9.38
N ALA A 144 -12.09 8.62 9.35
CA ALA A 144 -11.50 7.33 8.99
C ALA A 144 -10.88 7.34 7.58
N ALA A 145 -11.54 7.96 6.60
CA ALA A 145 -11.04 8.10 5.23
C ALA A 145 -9.82 9.03 5.13
N ALA A 146 -9.83 10.14 5.87
CA ALA A 146 -8.70 11.06 5.96
C ALA A 146 -7.48 10.36 6.60
N LEU A 147 -7.67 9.61 7.69
CA LEU A 147 -6.62 8.82 8.33
C LEU A 147 -6.07 7.72 7.41
N SER A 148 -6.94 7.00 6.70
CA SER A 148 -6.52 6.02 5.69
C SER A 148 -5.71 6.67 4.57
N SER A 149 -6.04 7.91 4.19
CA SER A 149 -5.28 8.65 3.19
C SER A 149 -3.94 9.16 3.74
N CYS A 150 -3.88 9.56 5.01
CA CYS A 150 -2.62 9.86 5.69
C CYS A 150 -1.71 8.63 5.73
N ALA A 151 -2.28 7.44 5.98
CA ALA A 151 -1.54 6.18 5.95
C ALA A 151 -0.94 5.89 4.56
N GLY A 152 -1.75 6.05 3.50
CA GLY A 152 -1.31 5.81 2.12
C GLY A 152 -0.31 6.83 1.59
N ALA A 153 -0.48 8.11 1.95
CA ALA A 153 0.47 9.18 1.65
C ALA A 153 1.67 9.23 2.61
N THR A 154 1.72 8.33 3.61
CA THR A 154 2.75 8.29 4.66
C THR A 154 2.91 9.61 5.43
N ALA A 155 1.81 10.36 5.59
CA ALA A 155 1.77 11.71 6.17
C ALA A 155 1.50 11.69 7.68
N LEU A 156 2.51 11.32 8.48
CA LEU A 156 2.38 11.16 9.95
C LEU A 156 1.84 12.42 10.67
N GLU A 157 2.40 13.60 10.38
CA GLU A 157 2.03 14.82 11.09
C GLU A 157 0.60 15.29 10.76
N LEU A 158 0.16 15.08 9.52
CA LEU A 158 -1.23 15.32 9.14
C LEU A 158 -2.15 14.30 9.83
N GLY A 159 -1.75 13.03 9.90
CA GLY A 159 -2.46 12.00 10.64
C GLY A 159 -2.64 12.34 12.11
N ARG A 160 -1.60 12.88 12.77
CA ARG A 160 -1.68 13.39 14.15
C ARG A 160 -2.64 14.57 14.28
N SER A 161 -2.63 15.48 13.31
CA SER A 161 -3.55 16.62 13.29
C SER A 161 -5.01 16.17 13.14
N VAL A 162 -5.27 15.16 12.29
CA VAL A 162 -6.60 14.54 12.13
C VAL A 162 -7.00 13.79 13.41
N HIS A 163 -6.08 13.08 14.06
CA HIS A 163 -6.33 12.41 15.34
C HIS A 163 -6.72 13.41 16.44
N ALA A 164 -5.98 14.52 16.58
CA ALA A 164 -6.33 15.58 17.52
C ALA A 164 -7.71 16.19 17.24
N ALA A 165 -8.07 16.35 15.96
CA ALA A 165 -9.40 16.79 15.57
C ALA A 165 -10.49 15.75 15.94
N ALA A 166 -10.22 14.46 15.74
CA ALA A 166 -11.14 13.38 16.11
C ALA A 166 -11.47 13.40 17.61
N ILE A 167 -10.47 13.58 18.48
CA ILE A 167 -10.65 13.71 19.94
C ILE A 167 -11.50 14.95 20.26
N ARG A 168 -11.19 16.10 19.66
CA ARG A 168 -11.95 17.35 19.88
C ARG A 168 -13.42 17.25 19.47
N LEU A 169 -13.71 16.43 18.47
CA LEU A 169 -15.06 16.17 17.96
C LEU A 169 -15.74 14.98 18.66
N ALA A 170 -15.09 14.35 19.65
CA ALA A 170 -15.55 13.15 20.35
C ALA A 170 -15.84 11.96 19.41
N LEU A 171 -15.05 11.84 18.33
CA LEU A 171 -15.13 10.77 17.33
C LEU A 171 -14.16 9.60 17.60
N ASP A 172 -13.22 9.76 18.53
CA ASP A 172 -12.25 8.72 18.90
C ASP A 172 -12.86 7.42 19.47
N PRO A 173 -14.07 7.39 20.10
CA PRO A 173 -14.65 6.14 20.58
C PRO A 173 -15.21 5.24 19.47
N PHE A 174 -15.39 5.76 18.24
CA PHE A 174 -15.93 4.98 17.13
C PHE A 174 -14.89 3.96 16.63
N LEU A 175 -15.32 2.70 16.48
CA LEU A 175 -14.44 1.60 16.05
C LEU A 175 -13.79 1.88 14.68
N SER A 176 -14.52 2.51 13.75
CA SER A 176 -14.00 2.91 12.44
C SER A 176 -12.80 3.86 12.56
N VAL A 177 -12.89 4.85 13.45
CA VAL A 177 -11.81 5.82 13.72
C VAL A 177 -10.64 5.12 14.40
N GLY A 178 -10.90 4.32 15.44
CA GLY A 178 -9.87 3.55 16.14
C GLY A 178 -9.07 2.63 15.19
N ASN A 179 -9.76 1.87 14.34
CA ASN A 179 -9.13 1.01 13.33
C ASN A 179 -8.27 1.80 12.35
N SER A 180 -8.78 2.93 11.84
CA SER A 180 -8.03 3.80 10.94
C SER A 180 -6.83 4.46 11.63
N LEU A 181 -6.92 4.82 12.90
CA LEU A 181 -5.81 5.37 13.68
C LEU A 181 -4.70 4.34 13.89
N VAL A 182 -5.04 3.12 14.34
CA VAL A 182 -4.06 2.02 14.49
C VAL A 182 -3.36 1.76 13.17
N SER A 183 -4.12 1.63 12.07
CA SER A 183 -3.53 1.42 10.75
C SER A 183 -2.68 2.62 10.28
N MET A 184 -3.09 3.85 10.56
CA MET A 184 -2.37 5.05 10.13
C MET A 184 -1.02 5.15 10.83
N TYR A 185 -1.00 5.02 12.16
CA TYR A 185 0.24 5.06 12.92
C TYR A 185 1.18 3.91 12.56
N ALA A 186 0.66 2.70 12.38
CA ALA A 186 1.47 1.56 11.95
C ALA A 186 2.11 1.76 10.57
N LYS A 187 1.32 2.22 9.58
CA LYS A 187 1.78 2.46 8.19
C LYS A 187 2.58 3.76 8.00
N THR A 188 2.76 4.54 9.06
CA THR A 188 3.62 5.73 9.07
C THR A 188 4.86 5.56 9.97
N GLY A 189 5.11 4.32 10.43
CA GLY A 189 6.28 3.97 11.23
C GLY A 189 6.19 4.34 12.71
N SER A 190 5.00 4.69 13.24
CA SER A 190 4.82 5.07 14.65
C SER A 190 4.10 3.99 15.46
N LEU A 191 4.75 2.83 15.61
CA LEU A 191 4.14 1.68 16.29
C LEU A 191 3.76 1.95 17.76
N GLY A 192 4.55 2.75 18.48
CA GLY A 192 4.24 3.10 19.86
C GLY A 192 2.89 3.82 19.99
N GLU A 193 2.61 4.75 19.06
CA GLU A 193 1.32 5.45 19.00
C GLU A 193 0.20 4.51 18.56
N ALA A 194 0.46 3.61 17.60
CA ALA A 194 -0.52 2.60 17.18
C ALA A 194 -0.95 1.70 18.37
N LYS A 195 0.01 1.24 19.18
CA LYS A 195 -0.27 0.43 20.38
C LYS A 195 -1.01 1.22 21.45
N ARG A 196 -0.67 2.50 21.66
CA ARG A 196 -1.39 3.37 22.60
C ARG A 196 -2.85 3.57 22.20
N VAL A 197 -3.13 3.80 20.92
CA VAL A 197 -4.50 3.88 20.42
C VAL A 197 -5.22 2.56 20.64
N PHE A 198 -4.59 1.44 20.26
CA PHE A 198 -5.15 0.10 20.48
C PHE A 198 -5.51 -0.16 21.96
N ASP A 199 -4.61 0.21 22.88
CA ASP A 199 -4.83 0.07 24.31
C ASP A 199 -5.87 1.05 24.86
N ALA A 200 -6.12 2.18 24.19
CA ALA A 200 -7.20 3.10 24.59
C ALA A 200 -8.58 2.67 24.07
N MET A 201 -8.66 1.80 23.05
CA MET A 201 -9.93 1.38 22.46
C MET A 201 -10.79 0.58 23.43
N ARG A 202 -12.09 0.92 23.50
CA ARG A 202 -13.09 0.27 24.36
C ARG A 202 -13.45 -1.13 23.87
N VAL A 203 -13.53 -1.31 22.55
CA VAL A 203 -13.80 -2.60 21.89
C VAL A 203 -12.52 -3.03 21.20
N ARG A 204 -11.84 -4.04 21.76
CA ARG A 204 -10.59 -4.58 21.20
C ARG A 204 -10.78 -5.93 20.53
N CYS A 205 -11.88 -6.65 20.79
CA CYS A 205 -12.17 -7.94 20.16
C CYS A 205 -12.78 -7.75 18.75
N ASP A 206 -12.10 -6.98 17.91
CA ASP A 206 -12.41 -6.82 16.49
C ASP A 206 -11.22 -7.34 15.68
N PRO A 207 -11.40 -8.36 14.80
CA PRO A 207 -10.32 -8.90 14.00
C PRO A 207 -9.58 -7.83 13.21
N ILE A 208 -10.29 -6.84 12.67
CA ILE A 208 -9.69 -5.77 11.86
C ILE A 208 -8.65 -4.99 12.68
N THR A 209 -8.93 -4.64 13.93
CA THR A 209 -7.98 -3.91 14.79
C THR A 209 -6.72 -4.74 15.08
N TRP A 210 -6.90 -6.01 15.47
CA TRP A 210 -5.78 -6.92 15.75
C TRP A 210 -4.92 -7.16 14.52
N THR A 211 -5.55 -7.45 13.38
CA THR A 211 -4.85 -7.65 12.10
C THR A 211 -4.07 -6.40 11.70
N ALA A 212 -4.63 -5.21 11.87
CA ALA A 212 -3.92 -3.96 11.59
C ALA A 212 -2.66 -3.81 12.45
N LEU A 213 -2.72 -4.22 13.72
CA LEU A 213 -1.57 -4.19 14.62
C LEU A 213 -0.53 -5.27 14.24
N ILE A 214 -0.95 -6.52 14.03
CA ILE A 214 -0.09 -7.64 13.62
C ILE A 214 0.68 -7.30 12.33
N VAL A 215 -0.04 -6.87 11.29
CA VAL A 215 0.55 -6.44 10.02
C VAL A 215 1.44 -5.23 10.21
N GLY A 216 1.02 -4.29 11.07
CA GLY A 216 1.82 -3.12 11.44
C GLY A 216 3.19 -3.48 11.99
N TYR A 217 3.25 -4.33 13.02
CA TYR A 217 4.52 -4.81 13.58
C TYR A 217 5.36 -5.56 12.54
N ALA A 218 4.73 -6.43 11.74
CA ALA A 218 5.39 -7.18 10.68
C ALA A 218 6.05 -6.26 9.63
N GLN A 219 5.31 -5.27 9.13
CA GLN A 219 5.78 -4.27 8.18
C GLN A 219 6.84 -3.33 8.75
N ASN A 220 7.05 -3.32 10.07
CA ASN A 220 8.06 -2.47 10.73
C ASN A 220 9.31 -3.25 11.17
N GLY A 221 9.51 -4.46 10.62
CA GLY A 221 10.65 -5.32 10.92
C GLY A 221 10.53 -6.06 12.26
N ARG A 222 9.43 -5.87 13.00
CA ARG A 222 9.22 -6.43 14.34
C ARG A 222 8.46 -7.75 14.28
N GLY A 223 9.03 -8.71 13.55
CA GLY A 223 8.36 -9.97 13.22
C GLY A 223 8.05 -10.83 14.45
N ARG A 224 8.94 -10.85 15.46
CA ARG A 224 8.70 -11.60 16.71
C ARG A 224 7.59 -10.97 17.53
N GLU A 225 7.62 -9.65 17.72
CA GLU A 225 6.54 -8.95 18.42
C GLU A 225 5.19 -9.10 17.69
N SER A 226 5.17 -9.18 16.36
CA SER A 226 3.95 -9.48 15.58
C SER A 226 3.31 -10.82 15.99
N LEU A 227 4.11 -11.86 16.24
CA LEU A 227 3.62 -13.16 16.70
C LEU A 227 3.11 -13.11 18.15
N GLU A 228 3.74 -12.29 19.01
CA GLU A 228 3.28 -12.06 20.39
C GLU A 228 1.90 -11.38 20.42
N ILE A 229 1.69 -10.38 19.55
CA ILE A 229 0.38 -9.72 19.38
C ILE A 229 -0.68 -10.71 18.90
N TYR A 230 -0.34 -11.63 18.00
CA TYR A 230 -1.26 -12.71 17.62
C TYR A 230 -1.57 -13.67 18.77
N ALA A 231 -0.58 -14.04 19.57
CA ALA A 231 -0.83 -14.85 20.76
C ALA A 231 -1.74 -14.12 21.78
N GLU A 232 -1.65 -12.80 21.88
CA GLU A 232 -2.58 -11.97 22.65
C GLU A 232 -3.99 -11.96 22.03
N MET A 233 -4.10 -11.81 20.71
CA MET A 233 -5.37 -11.90 19.96
C MET A 233 -6.09 -13.22 20.27
N VAL A 234 -5.41 -14.35 20.14
CA VAL A 234 -6.00 -15.68 20.39
C VAL A 234 -6.40 -15.84 21.86
N ARG A 235 -5.56 -15.40 22.81
CA ARG A 235 -5.88 -15.45 24.25
C ARG A 235 -7.08 -14.57 24.61
N SER A 236 -7.31 -13.48 23.87
CA SER A 236 -8.49 -12.62 24.06
C SER A 236 -9.80 -13.24 23.52
N GLY A 237 -9.73 -14.40 22.87
CA GLY A 237 -10.87 -15.05 22.21
C GLY A 237 -11.22 -14.45 20.84
N CYS A 238 -10.44 -13.48 20.36
CA CYS A 238 -10.63 -12.91 19.03
C CYS A 238 -10.16 -13.89 17.96
N ARG A 239 -11.01 -14.15 16.96
CA ARG A 239 -10.71 -15.13 15.92
C ARG A 239 -9.86 -14.50 14.81
N PRO A 240 -8.70 -15.08 14.45
CA PRO A 240 -7.94 -14.63 13.30
C PRO A 240 -8.71 -14.88 12.01
N ASP A 241 -8.43 -14.05 11.02
CA ASP A 241 -9.05 -14.11 9.69
C ASP A 241 -7.99 -14.36 8.59
N TYR A 242 -8.45 -14.40 7.33
CA TYR A 242 -7.59 -14.59 6.17
C TYR A 242 -6.44 -13.56 6.10
N VAL A 243 -6.68 -12.31 6.46
CA VAL A 243 -5.66 -11.26 6.39
C VAL A 243 -4.66 -11.35 7.54
N THR A 244 -5.10 -11.85 8.70
CA THR A 244 -4.24 -12.11 9.86
C THR A 244 -3.11 -13.05 9.51
N PHE A 245 -3.41 -14.16 8.83
CA PHE A 245 -2.39 -15.14 8.43
C PHE A 245 -1.42 -14.61 7.38
N ILE A 246 -1.85 -13.75 6.46
CA ILE A 246 -0.92 -13.03 5.57
C ILE A 246 0.08 -12.23 6.41
N GLY A 247 -0.40 -11.49 7.42
CA GLY A 247 0.45 -10.71 8.32
C GLY A 247 1.48 -11.55 9.07
N LEU A 248 1.08 -12.71 9.59
CA LEU A 248 1.97 -13.63 10.31
C LEU A 248 3.04 -14.25 9.41
N LEU A 249 2.65 -14.69 8.21
CA LEU A 249 3.58 -15.28 7.25
C LEU A 249 4.56 -14.24 6.73
N PHE A 250 4.10 -13.01 6.51
CA PHE A 250 4.97 -11.87 6.18
C PHE A 250 5.96 -11.58 7.32
N ALA A 251 5.50 -11.53 8.58
CA ALA A 251 6.36 -11.37 9.75
C ALA A 251 7.42 -12.46 9.84
N CYS A 252 7.02 -13.73 9.64
CA CYS A 252 7.95 -14.85 9.64
C CYS A 252 8.98 -14.74 8.51
N SER A 253 8.54 -14.37 7.30
CA SER A 253 9.39 -14.18 6.13
C SER A 253 10.48 -13.15 6.40
N HIS A 254 10.11 -12.00 6.96
CA HIS A 254 11.03 -10.89 7.21
C HIS A 254 11.84 -11.02 8.51
N ALA A 255 11.58 -12.03 9.33
CA ALA A 255 12.36 -12.35 10.53
C ALA A 255 13.10 -13.69 10.45
N GLY A 256 13.03 -14.39 9.31
CA GLY A 256 13.67 -15.70 9.09
C GLY A 256 13.08 -16.84 9.93
N LEU A 257 11.84 -16.72 10.40
CA LEU A 257 11.20 -17.68 11.29
C LEU A 257 10.51 -18.81 10.51
N VAL A 258 11.30 -19.65 9.84
CA VAL A 258 10.78 -20.69 8.91
C VAL A 258 9.81 -21.66 9.60
N ASP A 259 10.16 -22.15 10.78
CA ASP A 259 9.32 -23.13 11.48
C ASP A 259 8.02 -22.52 12.01
N ALA A 260 8.07 -21.29 12.51
CA ALA A 260 6.87 -20.56 12.92
C ALA A 260 5.96 -20.28 11.72
N GLY A 261 6.51 -19.87 10.58
CA GLY A 261 5.73 -19.65 9.35
C GLY A 261 5.02 -20.93 8.88
N ARG A 262 5.71 -22.08 8.96
CA ARG A 262 5.10 -23.39 8.67
C ARG A 262 3.99 -23.75 9.63
N ALA A 263 4.21 -23.55 10.93
CA ALA A 263 3.21 -23.81 11.95
C ALA A 263 1.96 -22.97 11.71
N HIS A 264 2.13 -21.67 11.46
CA HIS A 264 1.01 -20.77 11.16
C HIS A 264 0.29 -21.14 9.87
N PHE A 265 1.00 -21.44 8.79
CA PHE A 265 0.41 -21.87 7.52
C PHE A 265 -0.45 -23.14 7.68
N ARG A 266 -0.03 -24.09 8.51
CA ARG A 266 -0.82 -25.30 8.82
C ARG A 266 -2.02 -24.99 9.73
N SER A 267 -1.81 -24.24 10.81
CA SER A 267 -2.86 -23.87 11.77
C SER A 267 -4.02 -23.11 11.12
N MET A 268 -3.71 -22.30 10.10
CA MET A 268 -4.70 -21.55 9.32
C MET A 268 -5.85 -22.45 8.84
N GLN A 269 -5.52 -23.62 8.29
CA GLN A 269 -6.53 -24.58 7.84
C GLN A 269 -6.96 -25.54 8.95
N ALA A 270 -6.01 -26.10 9.70
CA ALA A 270 -6.29 -27.14 10.71
C ALA A 270 -7.10 -26.63 11.90
N ASP A 271 -6.78 -25.43 12.40
CA ASP A 271 -7.32 -24.91 13.66
C ASP A 271 -8.37 -23.82 13.42
N HIS A 272 -8.28 -23.11 12.28
CA HIS A 272 -9.16 -21.98 11.98
C HIS A 272 -10.06 -22.18 10.76
N GLY A 273 -9.89 -23.27 9.99
CA GLY A 273 -10.73 -23.58 8.83
C GLY A 273 -10.59 -22.57 7.67
N ILE A 274 -9.49 -21.83 7.61
CA ILE A 274 -9.23 -20.83 6.58
C ILE A 274 -8.37 -21.48 5.48
N ALA A 275 -8.87 -21.49 4.25
CA ALA A 275 -8.14 -22.05 3.12
C ALA A 275 -7.03 -21.10 2.63
N PRO A 276 -5.81 -21.59 2.34
CA PRO A 276 -4.72 -20.75 1.87
C PRO A 276 -4.99 -20.20 0.46
N GLY A 277 -4.89 -18.88 0.32
CA GLY A 277 -4.99 -18.18 -0.95
C GLY A 277 -3.62 -17.74 -1.51
N PRO A 278 -3.58 -17.13 -2.72
CA PRO A 278 -2.34 -16.73 -3.39
C PRO A 278 -1.40 -15.89 -2.52
N ASP A 279 -1.93 -14.95 -1.75
CA ASP A 279 -1.13 -14.09 -0.86
C ASP A 279 -0.38 -14.91 0.22
N HIS A 280 -1.01 -15.97 0.74
CA HIS A 280 -0.41 -16.86 1.72
C HIS A 280 0.74 -17.67 1.10
N TYR A 281 0.53 -18.17 -0.11
CA TYR A 281 1.58 -18.86 -0.87
C TYR A 281 2.73 -17.91 -1.23
N ALA A 282 2.44 -16.67 -1.62
CA ALA A 282 3.47 -15.68 -1.92
C ALA A 282 4.35 -15.40 -0.69
N CYS A 283 3.76 -15.24 0.51
CA CYS A 283 4.52 -15.09 1.75
C CYS A 283 5.33 -16.34 2.11
N MET A 284 4.78 -17.55 1.92
CA MET A 284 5.51 -18.80 2.17
C MET A 284 6.68 -19.00 1.20
N VAL A 285 6.48 -18.67 -0.08
CA VAL A 285 7.54 -18.71 -1.09
C VAL A 285 8.63 -17.69 -0.79
N ASP A 286 8.25 -16.47 -0.37
CA ASP A 286 9.24 -15.47 0.07
C ASP A 286 10.03 -15.96 1.30
N LEU A 287 9.35 -16.56 2.29
CA LEU A 287 9.98 -17.12 3.50
C LEU A 287 10.98 -18.24 3.16
N LEU A 288 10.55 -19.25 2.40
CA LEU A 288 11.40 -20.38 1.99
C LEU A 288 12.51 -19.90 1.06
N GLY A 289 12.18 -18.98 0.16
CA GLY A 289 13.09 -18.35 -0.77
C GLY A 289 14.21 -17.59 -0.06
N ARG A 290 13.92 -16.76 0.93
CA ARG A 290 14.94 -16.07 1.75
C ARG A 290 15.82 -17.05 2.52
N ALA A 291 15.25 -18.17 2.97
CA ALA A 291 15.98 -19.25 3.63
C ALA A 291 16.81 -20.15 2.68
N GLY A 292 16.78 -19.92 1.35
CA GLY A 292 17.51 -20.72 0.37
C GLY A 292 16.86 -22.06 0.03
N ARG A 293 15.61 -22.28 0.45
CA ARG A 293 14.89 -23.55 0.30
C ARG A 293 14.01 -23.54 -0.95
N LEU A 294 14.63 -23.31 -2.11
CA LEU A 294 13.92 -23.12 -3.39
C LEU A 294 13.13 -24.37 -3.83
N ASP A 295 13.70 -25.56 -3.66
CA ASP A 295 13.02 -26.82 -4.03
C ASP A 295 11.75 -27.01 -3.20
N GLU A 296 11.81 -26.73 -1.90
CA GLU A 296 10.65 -26.81 -1.02
C GLU A 296 9.60 -25.75 -1.34
N ALA A 297 10.03 -24.56 -1.77
CA ALA A 297 9.11 -23.53 -2.26
C ALA A 297 8.38 -24.03 -3.52
N MET A 298 9.09 -24.67 -4.45
CA MET A 298 8.49 -25.22 -5.67
C MET A 298 7.54 -26.39 -5.36
N ASP A 299 7.93 -27.29 -4.46
CA ASP A 299 7.08 -28.40 -4.03
C ASP A 299 5.80 -27.93 -3.32
N LEU A 300 5.88 -26.81 -2.60
CA LEU A 300 4.70 -26.19 -1.99
C LEU A 300 3.73 -25.69 -3.07
N LEU A 301 4.25 -25.06 -4.14
CA LEU A 301 3.42 -24.59 -5.26
C LEU A 301 2.81 -25.73 -6.06
N ASN A 302 3.58 -26.80 -6.32
CA ASN A 302 3.11 -27.99 -7.02
C ASN A 302 1.99 -28.71 -6.26
N ARG A 303 1.99 -28.63 -4.93
CA ARG A 303 0.94 -29.19 -4.06
C ARG A 303 -0.25 -28.26 -3.84
N SER A 304 -0.20 -27.04 -4.34
CA SER A 304 -1.27 -26.08 -4.14
C SER A 304 -2.54 -26.49 -4.88
N THR A 305 -3.68 -26.45 -4.18
CA THR A 305 -5.01 -26.67 -4.76
C THR A 305 -5.69 -25.36 -5.18
N THR A 306 -5.08 -24.23 -4.81
CA THR A 306 -5.60 -22.89 -5.10
C THR A 306 -4.97 -22.36 -6.39
N ARG A 307 -5.78 -21.68 -7.21
CA ARG A 307 -5.27 -20.98 -8.40
C ARG A 307 -4.26 -19.90 -7.98
N LEU A 308 -3.00 -20.09 -8.34
CA LEU A 308 -1.92 -19.13 -8.10
C LEU A 308 -1.98 -17.95 -9.07
N ASP A 309 -1.54 -16.78 -8.61
CA ASP A 309 -1.46 -15.57 -9.42
C ASP A 309 0.01 -15.13 -9.65
N ALA A 310 0.18 -14.00 -10.34
CA ALA A 310 1.50 -13.48 -10.69
C ALA A 310 2.34 -13.09 -9.46
N THR A 311 1.73 -12.80 -8.31
CA THR A 311 2.46 -12.37 -7.10
C THR A 311 3.30 -13.51 -6.53
N VAL A 312 2.77 -14.73 -6.54
CA VAL A 312 3.45 -15.95 -6.06
C VAL A 312 4.70 -16.23 -6.90
N TRP A 313 4.57 -16.17 -8.23
CA TRP A 313 5.68 -16.40 -9.15
C TRP A 313 6.71 -15.27 -9.12
N LYS A 314 6.29 -14.02 -8.87
CA LYS A 314 7.22 -12.90 -8.62
C LYS A 314 8.02 -13.08 -7.33
N ALA A 315 7.42 -13.63 -6.27
CA ALA A 315 8.14 -13.97 -5.05
C ALA A 315 9.19 -15.07 -5.31
N LEU A 316 8.82 -16.13 -6.04
CA LEU A 316 9.76 -17.19 -6.43
C LEU A 316 10.91 -16.64 -7.29
N LEU A 317 10.60 -15.78 -8.26
CA LEU A 317 11.60 -15.15 -9.13
C LEU A 317 12.57 -14.26 -8.33
N ALA A 318 12.06 -13.52 -7.35
CA ALA A 318 12.90 -12.71 -6.45
C ALA A 318 13.86 -13.59 -5.62
N ALA A 319 13.38 -14.73 -5.13
CA ALA A 319 14.21 -15.71 -4.41
C ALA A 319 15.28 -16.34 -5.30
N CYS A 320 14.93 -16.73 -6.53
CA CYS A 320 15.87 -17.28 -7.51
C CYS A 320 16.98 -16.29 -7.86
N ARG A 321 16.65 -14.99 -7.94
CA ARG A 321 17.65 -13.93 -8.14
C ARG A 321 18.64 -13.84 -6.98
N THR A 322 18.18 -14.03 -5.75
CA THR A 322 19.04 -14.01 -4.55
C THR A 322 19.99 -15.20 -4.54
N HIS A 323 19.48 -16.40 -4.84
CA HIS A 323 20.24 -17.67 -4.80
C HIS A 323 20.86 -18.08 -6.13
N ARG A 324 20.78 -17.21 -7.15
CA ARG A 324 21.39 -17.38 -8.48
C ARG A 324 20.91 -18.63 -9.24
N ASN A 325 19.67 -19.07 -9.01
CA ASN A 325 19.07 -20.19 -9.74
C ASN A 325 18.42 -19.69 -11.05
N ALA A 326 19.17 -19.76 -12.15
CA ALA A 326 18.72 -19.26 -13.46
C ALA A 326 17.58 -20.07 -14.08
N GLU A 327 17.61 -21.38 -13.94
CA GLU A 327 16.59 -22.27 -14.51
C GLU A 327 15.23 -22.02 -13.86
N LEU A 328 15.17 -22.01 -12.53
CA LEU A 328 13.93 -21.75 -11.81
C LEU A 328 13.43 -20.31 -12.00
N ALA A 329 14.35 -19.35 -12.17
CA ALA A 329 14.01 -17.97 -12.52
C ALA A 329 13.34 -17.88 -13.89
N GLU A 330 13.87 -18.55 -14.92
CA GLU A 330 13.28 -18.57 -16.26
C GLU A 330 11.88 -19.21 -16.25
N HIS A 331 11.70 -20.29 -15.48
CA HIS A 331 10.39 -20.90 -15.28
C HIS A 331 9.39 -19.94 -14.61
N ALA A 332 9.78 -19.32 -13.49
CA ALA A 332 8.94 -18.38 -12.77
C ALA A 332 8.57 -17.16 -13.63
N ALA A 333 9.52 -16.63 -14.40
CA ALA A 333 9.27 -15.57 -15.38
C ALA A 333 8.25 -15.98 -16.44
N GLY A 334 8.36 -17.20 -16.98
CA GLY A 334 7.38 -17.76 -17.92
C GLY A 334 5.98 -17.89 -17.32
N MET A 335 5.86 -18.24 -16.04
CA MET A 335 4.57 -18.25 -15.33
C MET A 335 3.98 -16.83 -15.19
N VAL A 336 4.80 -15.84 -14.83
CA VAL A 336 4.36 -14.45 -14.72
C VAL A 336 3.85 -13.94 -16.07
N TRP A 337 4.59 -14.11 -17.16
CA TRP A 337 4.16 -13.65 -18.49
C TRP A 337 2.90 -14.33 -19.02
N ARG A 338 2.64 -15.59 -18.62
CA ARG A 338 1.37 -16.26 -18.95
C ARG A 338 0.17 -15.62 -18.24
N LEU A 339 0.38 -15.08 -17.05
CA LEU A 339 -0.66 -14.45 -16.23
C LEU A 339 -0.81 -12.95 -16.56
N ASP A 340 0.31 -12.26 -16.81
CA ASP A 340 0.39 -10.85 -17.18
C ASP A 340 1.55 -10.63 -18.18
N PRO A 341 1.25 -10.55 -19.49
CA PRO A 341 2.26 -10.33 -20.53
C PRO A 341 2.95 -8.95 -20.48
N THR A 342 2.38 -7.99 -19.75
CA THR A 342 2.88 -6.61 -19.65
C THR A 342 3.71 -6.36 -18.40
N ASP A 343 3.84 -7.35 -17.52
CA ASP A 343 4.59 -7.20 -16.27
C ASP A 343 6.10 -6.99 -16.57
N ALA A 344 6.64 -5.87 -16.08
CA ALA A 344 8.03 -5.49 -16.24
C ALA A 344 8.99 -6.27 -15.33
N VAL A 345 8.49 -6.84 -14.23
CA VAL A 345 9.31 -7.46 -13.17
C VAL A 345 10.16 -8.60 -13.70
N PRO A 346 9.64 -9.54 -14.52
CA PRO A 346 10.45 -10.62 -15.05
C PRO A 346 11.64 -10.15 -15.89
N TYR A 347 11.46 -9.12 -16.71
CA TYR A 347 12.53 -8.56 -17.53
C TYR A 347 13.65 -7.97 -16.68
N VAL A 348 13.28 -7.17 -15.67
CA VAL A 348 14.27 -6.55 -14.77
C VAL A 348 15.01 -7.62 -13.95
N MET A 349 14.29 -8.60 -13.41
CA MET A 349 14.90 -9.65 -12.57
C MET A 349 15.83 -10.58 -13.36
N LEU A 350 15.41 -11.04 -14.55
CA LEU A 350 16.26 -11.85 -15.43
C LEU A 350 17.47 -11.07 -15.94
N SER A 351 17.29 -9.81 -16.35
CA SER A 351 18.40 -8.95 -16.75
C SER A 351 19.45 -8.80 -15.63
N ASN A 352 19.02 -8.63 -14.39
CA ASN A 352 19.92 -8.51 -13.24
C ASN A 352 20.63 -9.84 -12.95
N LEU A 353 19.92 -10.96 -13.06
CA LEU A 353 20.49 -12.29 -12.85
C LEU A 353 21.56 -12.61 -13.91
N TYR A 354 21.26 -12.39 -15.19
CA TYR A 354 22.22 -12.60 -16.28
C TYR A 354 23.42 -11.67 -16.21
N SER A 355 23.22 -10.40 -15.82
CA SER A 355 24.33 -9.47 -15.62
C SER A 355 25.30 -9.94 -14.54
N ARG A 356 24.77 -10.43 -13.40
CA ARG A 356 25.60 -11.03 -12.34
C ARG A 356 26.33 -12.30 -12.77
N ALA A 357 25.80 -13.03 -13.74
CA ALA A 357 26.42 -14.21 -14.32
C ALA A 357 27.37 -13.89 -15.51
N GLY A 358 27.57 -12.60 -15.87
CA GLY A 358 28.38 -12.20 -17.03
C GLY A 358 27.76 -12.56 -18.39
N ARG A 359 26.48 -12.95 -18.42
CA ARG A 359 25.76 -13.40 -19.62
C ARG A 359 25.18 -12.21 -20.41
N TRP A 360 26.06 -11.35 -20.94
CA TRP A 360 25.67 -10.08 -21.58
C TRP A 360 24.79 -10.23 -22.82
N GLY A 361 24.93 -11.33 -23.57
CA GLY A 361 24.05 -11.63 -24.71
C GLY A 361 22.59 -11.84 -24.28
N ASP A 362 22.37 -12.54 -23.15
CA ASP A 362 21.03 -12.74 -22.59
C ASP A 362 20.46 -11.44 -22.02
N VAL A 363 21.30 -10.60 -21.39
CA VAL A 363 20.92 -9.25 -20.95
C VAL A 363 20.41 -8.42 -22.12
N ALA A 364 21.15 -8.40 -23.24
CA ALA A 364 20.75 -7.69 -24.44
C ALA A 364 19.43 -8.24 -25.00
N ARG A 365 19.26 -9.57 -25.05
CA ARG A 365 18.01 -10.21 -25.52
C ARG A 365 16.80 -9.80 -24.67
N VAL A 366 16.92 -9.84 -23.34
CA VAL A 366 15.84 -9.46 -22.42
C VAL A 366 15.48 -7.98 -22.57
N ARG A 367 16.48 -7.08 -22.65
CA ARG A 367 16.25 -5.64 -22.83
C ARG A 367 15.61 -5.31 -24.17
N THR A 368 16.03 -5.96 -25.25
CA THR A 368 15.42 -5.80 -26.58
C THR A 368 13.97 -6.28 -26.59
N SER A 369 13.70 -7.43 -25.96
CA SER A 369 12.35 -7.98 -25.82
C SER A 369 11.41 -7.07 -25.02
N MET A 370 11.92 -6.44 -23.95
CA MET A 370 11.20 -5.47 -23.13
C MET A 370 10.84 -4.20 -23.94
N LYS A 371 11.82 -3.65 -24.69
CA LYS A 371 11.62 -2.48 -25.56
C LYS A 371 10.62 -2.75 -26.69
N ALA A 372 10.72 -3.91 -27.35
CA ALA A 372 9.83 -4.29 -28.45
C ALA A 372 8.35 -4.38 -28.03
N ARG A 373 8.08 -4.59 -26.73
CA ARG A 373 6.73 -4.62 -26.14
C ARG A 373 6.28 -3.30 -25.53
N GLY A 374 7.10 -2.23 -25.62
CA GLY A 374 6.79 -0.93 -25.03
C GLY A 374 6.78 -0.93 -23.50
N ILE A 375 7.39 -1.94 -22.85
CA ILE A 375 7.39 -2.08 -21.39
C ILE A 375 8.52 -1.21 -20.83
N THR A 376 8.20 -0.35 -19.86
CA THR A 376 9.17 0.52 -19.18
C THR A 376 9.35 0.08 -17.73
N LYS A 377 10.56 0.28 -17.19
CA LYS A 377 10.84 0.04 -15.77
C LYS A 377 10.53 1.30 -14.98
N GLU A 378 9.93 1.13 -13.81
CA GLU A 378 9.76 2.24 -12.88
C GLU A 378 11.14 2.73 -12.37
N PRO A 379 11.43 4.04 -12.40
CA PRO A 379 12.65 4.58 -11.81
C PRO A 379 12.60 4.47 -10.28
N GLY A 380 13.74 4.16 -9.66
CA GLY A 380 13.87 4.23 -8.22
C GLY A 380 13.90 5.68 -7.75
N CYS A 381 13.03 6.03 -6.82
CA CYS A 381 12.91 7.37 -6.25
C CYS A 381 12.82 7.27 -4.73
N SER A 382 13.56 8.12 -4.03
CA SER A 382 13.44 8.30 -2.59
C SER A 382 12.92 9.69 -2.27
N TRP A 383 12.20 9.86 -1.16
CA TRP A 383 11.73 11.17 -0.74
C TRP A 383 11.76 11.40 0.76
N VAL A 384 11.85 12.68 1.12
CA VAL A 384 11.83 13.17 2.51
C VAL A 384 10.88 14.37 2.58
N ALA A 385 10.02 14.39 3.59
CA ALA A 385 9.22 15.56 3.92
C ALA A 385 9.96 16.42 4.95
N ALA A 386 10.25 17.68 4.60
CA ALA A 386 10.89 18.65 5.49
C ALA A 386 10.30 20.04 5.24
N ASN A 387 10.09 20.82 6.31
CA ASN A 387 9.57 22.20 6.22
C ASN A 387 8.25 22.33 5.43
N GLY A 388 7.37 21.33 5.52
CA GLY A 388 6.08 21.32 4.81
C GLY A 388 6.16 20.97 3.32
N VAL A 389 7.34 20.61 2.81
CA VAL A 389 7.56 20.25 1.40
C VAL A 389 8.11 18.82 1.30
N THR A 390 7.64 18.07 0.30
CA THR A 390 8.19 16.77 -0.05
C THR A 390 9.29 16.94 -1.09
N HIS A 391 10.50 16.51 -0.74
CA HIS A 391 11.68 16.55 -1.61
C HIS A 391 11.92 15.16 -2.21
N LEU A 392 11.96 15.09 -3.54
CA LEU A 392 12.18 13.87 -4.32
C LEU A 392 13.65 13.77 -4.73
N PHE A 393 14.19 12.56 -4.74
CA PHE A 393 15.55 12.25 -5.12
C PHE A 393 15.58 11.05 -6.06
N TYR A 394 16.27 11.21 -7.17
CA TYR A 394 16.57 10.14 -8.12
C TYR A 394 18.07 9.81 -8.06
N VAL A 395 18.45 8.67 -8.64
CA VAL A 395 19.88 8.34 -8.82
C VAL A 395 20.53 9.43 -9.66
N GLU A 396 21.63 9.98 -9.16
CA GLU A 396 22.38 11.08 -9.79
C GLU A 396 21.59 12.39 -9.98
N ASP A 397 20.57 12.61 -9.15
CA ASP A 397 19.76 13.83 -9.21
C ASP A 397 20.56 15.09 -8.86
N ARG A 398 20.76 15.96 -9.86
CA ARG A 398 21.35 17.30 -9.71
C ARG A 398 20.34 18.43 -9.84
N GLY A 399 19.05 18.12 -10.01
CA GLY A 399 17.97 19.10 -10.18
C GLY A 399 17.50 19.75 -8.87
N HIS A 400 17.90 19.21 -7.72
CA HIS A 400 17.52 19.76 -6.43
C HIS A 400 18.19 21.12 -6.16
N PRO A 401 17.48 22.15 -5.64
CA PRO A 401 18.05 23.48 -5.38
C PRO A 401 19.28 23.50 -4.46
N ARG A 402 19.38 22.49 -3.58
CA ARG A 402 20.50 22.28 -2.64
C ARG A 402 21.44 21.15 -3.03
N ALA A 403 21.49 20.76 -4.31
CA ALA A 403 22.27 19.60 -4.77
C ALA A 403 23.74 19.65 -4.28
N ALA A 404 24.43 20.78 -4.45
CA ALA A 404 25.84 20.90 -4.03
C ALA A 404 26.07 20.62 -2.53
N GLU A 405 25.16 21.05 -1.65
CA GLU A 405 25.22 20.76 -0.21
C GLU A 405 24.96 19.28 0.08
N ILE A 406 23.99 18.68 -0.62
CA ILE A 406 23.61 17.28 -0.43
C ILE A 406 24.76 16.36 -0.84
N TYR A 407 25.39 16.59 -1.99
CA TYR A 407 26.51 15.77 -2.44
C TYR A 407 27.72 15.87 -1.51
N ARG A 408 28.04 17.09 -1.04
CA ARG A 408 29.10 17.27 -0.02
C ARG A 408 28.77 16.52 1.26
N LYS A 409 27.49 16.48 1.65
CA LYS A 409 27.03 15.73 2.82
C LYS A 409 27.11 14.22 2.61
N VAL A 410 26.87 13.74 1.39
CA VAL A 410 27.07 12.33 1.01
C VAL A 410 28.55 11.93 1.11
N GLU A 411 29.47 12.79 0.69
CA GLU A 411 30.92 12.58 0.84
C GLU A 411 31.30 12.52 2.33
N GLU A 412 30.91 13.53 3.12
CA GLU A 412 31.17 13.60 4.57
C GLU A 412 30.63 12.35 5.30
N MET A 413 29.39 11.95 5.04
CA MET A 413 28.79 10.80 5.73
C MET A 413 29.48 9.50 5.31
N THR A 414 29.91 9.37 4.05
CA THR A 414 30.59 8.17 3.53
C THR A 414 31.98 8.02 4.17
N GLU A 415 32.74 9.10 4.28
CA GLU A 415 34.02 9.12 4.98
C GLU A 415 33.86 8.74 6.46
N ARG A 416 32.84 9.32 7.12
CA ARG A 416 32.58 9.05 8.54
C ARG A 416 32.24 7.60 8.82
N ILE A 417 31.39 6.96 8.01
CA ILE A 417 31.05 5.55 8.22
C ILE A 417 32.20 4.61 7.83
N ARG A 418 33.03 4.97 6.83
CA ARG A 418 34.27 4.23 6.52
C ARG A 418 35.24 4.22 7.70
N GLY A 419 35.37 5.36 8.39
CA GLY A 419 36.14 5.45 9.64
C GLY A 419 35.61 4.54 10.77
N GLN A 420 34.38 4.02 10.65
CA GLN A 420 33.76 3.08 11.58
C GLN A 420 33.71 1.64 11.04
N GLY A 421 34.39 1.35 9.93
CA GLY A 421 34.50 0.00 9.36
C GLY A 421 33.49 -0.33 8.26
N TYR A 422 32.76 0.65 7.73
CA TYR A 422 31.90 0.44 6.55
C TYR A 422 32.74 0.10 5.31
N VAL A 423 32.37 -0.96 4.60
CA VAL A 423 32.94 -1.35 3.31
C VAL A 423 31.80 -1.51 2.31
N ALA A 424 31.93 -0.88 1.14
CA ALA A 424 30.91 -0.94 0.11
C ALA A 424 30.81 -2.33 -0.55
N ASP A 425 29.59 -2.86 -0.61
CA ASP A 425 29.34 -4.12 -1.32
C ASP A 425 29.05 -3.84 -2.81
N THR A 426 30.11 -3.88 -3.61
CA THR A 426 30.06 -3.62 -5.06
C THR A 426 29.23 -4.66 -5.85
N ALA A 427 28.81 -5.78 -5.24
CA ALA A 427 27.89 -6.73 -5.89
C ALA A 427 26.47 -6.14 -6.10
N TRP A 428 26.16 -5.01 -5.46
CA TRP A 428 24.92 -4.25 -5.65
C TRP A 428 25.00 -3.24 -6.79
N ALA A 429 26.19 -2.94 -7.31
CA ALA A 429 26.35 -2.09 -8.48
C ALA A 429 26.13 -2.92 -9.75
N LEU A 430 24.95 -2.77 -10.36
CA LEU A 430 24.51 -3.55 -11.53
C LEU A 430 24.93 -2.93 -12.87
N GLN A 431 25.76 -1.88 -12.85
CA GLN A 431 26.29 -1.22 -14.03
C GLN A 431 27.67 -1.78 -14.39
N ASP A 432 27.97 -1.81 -15.70
CA ASP A 432 29.25 -2.28 -16.23
C ASP A 432 30.31 -1.18 -16.11
N GLU A 433 30.70 -0.89 -14.87
CA GLU A 433 31.75 0.05 -14.53
C GLU A 433 32.86 -0.65 -13.74
N GLY A 434 34.05 -0.06 -13.71
CA GLY A 434 35.15 -0.52 -12.85
C GLY A 434 34.80 -0.45 -11.35
N PRO A 435 35.58 -1.09 -10.46
CA PRO A 435 35.28 -1.18 -9.02
C PRO A 435 35.05 0.18 -8.34
N GLU A 436 35.85 1.19 -8.69
CA GLU A 436 35.72 2.55 -8.16
C GLU A 436 34.46 3.27 -8.66
N GLY A 437 34.08 3.06 -9.93
CA GLY A 437 32.83 3.59 -10.49
C GLY A 437 31.60 3.00 -9.82
N ARG A 438 31.63 1.67 -9.58
CA ARG A 438 30.58 0.94 -8.85
C ARG A 438 30.37 1.47 -7.43
N GLU A 439 31.45 1.71 -6.69
CA GLU A 439 31.37 2.25 -5.34
C GLU A 439 30.81 3.69 -5.33
N LYS A 440 31.26 4.53 -6.26
CA LYS A 440 30.76 5.90 -6.44
C LYS A 440 29.27 5.91 -6.81
N GLY A 441 28.83 4.98 -7.67
CA GLY A 441 27.42 4.79 -8.02
C GLY A 441 26.56 4.44 -6.81
N LEU A 442 27.02 3.55 -5.93
CA LEU A 442 26.33 3.20 -4.69
C LEU A 442 26.18 4.40 -3.75
N ALA A 443 27.20 5.26 -3.65
CA ALA A 443 27.15 6.49 -2.85
C ALA A 443 26.06 7.46 -3.32
N HIS A 444 25.72 7.46 -4.61
CA HIS A 444 24.73 8.35 -5.22
C HIS A 444 23.36 7.71 -5.41
N HIS A 445 23.09 6.57 -4.76
CA HIS A 445 21.74 6.05 -4.66
C HIS A 445 20.80 7.07 -4.02
N SER A 446 19.56 7.13 -4.51
CA SER A 446 18.55 8.09 -4.06
C SER A 446 18.32 8.09 -2.55
N GLU A 447 18.47 6.92 -1.92
CA GLU A 447 18.31 6.69 -0.48
C GLU A 447 19.36 7.47 0.31
N ARG A 448 20.61 7.46 -0.18
CA ARG A 448 21.73 8.18 0.43
C ARG A 448 21.58 9.69 0.26
N LEU A 449 21.14 10.13 -0.92
CA LEU A 449 20.84 11.55 -1.18
C LEU A 449 19.72 12.04 -0.23
N ALA A 450 18.66 11.24 -0.07
CA ALA A 450 17.54 11.53 0.82
C ALA A 450 17.99 11.62 2.29
N VAL A 451 18.79 10.66 2.78
CA VAL A 451 19.34 10.69 4.14
C VAL A 451 20.26 11.90 4.35
N ALA A 452 21.13 12.20 3.39
CA ALA A 452 22.02 13.36 3.44
C ALA A 452 21.24 14.67 3.52
N PHE A 453 20.18 14.83 2.70
CA PHE A 453 19.27 15.97 2.82
C PHE A 453 18.57 16.00 4.19
N GLY A 454 18.10 14.85 4.68
CA GLY A 454 17.48 14.71 6.00
C GLY A 454 18.40 15.20 7.13
N LEU A 455 19.69 14.88 7.08
CA LEU A 455 20.69 15.35 8.04
C LEU A 455 20.89 16.88 8.00
N LEU A 456 20.68 17.51 6.84
CA LEU A 456 20.82 18.95 6.65
C LEU A 456 19.54 19.73 7.00
N ALA A 457 18.36 19.15 6.78
CA ALA A 457 17.09 19.87 6.83
C ALA A 457 16.24 19.53 8.06
N VAL A 458 16.37 18.32 8.64
CA VAL A 458 15.55 17.88 9.77
C VAL A 458 16.22 18.29 11.09
N PRO A 459 15.50 18.98 12.01
CA PRO A 459 16.04 19.45 13.29
C PRO A 459 16.79 18.37 14.07
N ALA A 460 17.84 18.76 14.79
CA ALA A 460 18.60 17.85 15.64
C ALA A 460 17.67 17.15 16.65
N GLY A 461 17.88 15.84 16.85
CA GLY A 461 17.05 15.00 17.73
C GLY A 461 15.76 14.45 17.12
N ALA A 462 15.24 15.04 16.02
CA ALA A 462 14.07 14.49 15.35
C ALA A 462 14.44 13.29 14.43
N PRO A 463 13.60 12.25 14.32
CA PRO A 463 13.86 11.14 13.40
C PRO A 463 13.82 11.59 11.93
N ILE A 464 14.78 11.12 11.13
CA ILE A 464 14.77 11.33 9.68
C ILE A 464 13.92 10.25 9.04
N ARG A 465 12.89 10.63 8.29
CA ARG A 465 11.98 9.70 7.62
C ARG A 465 12.24 9.73 6.13
N VAL A 466 12.69 8.59 5.60
CA VAL A 466 12.97 8.40 4.18
C VAL A 466 12.03 7.33 3.64
N PHE A 467 11.49 7.58 2.46
CA PHE A 467 10.64 6.63 1.76
C PHE A 467 11.24 6.29 0.42
N LYS A 468 11.08 5.05 -0.03
CA LYS A 468 11.56 4.52 -1.30
C LYS A 468 10.44 3.72 -1.97
N ASN A 469 10.22 3.94 -3.26
CA ASN A 469 9.21 3.19 -4.03
C ASN A 469 9.61 1.74 -4.35
N LEU A 470 10.91 1.44 -4.36
CA LEU A 470 11.49 0.11 -4.58
C LEU A 470 12.08 -0.46 -3.29
N ARG A 471 12.49 -1.74 -3.31
CA ARG A 471 13.28 -2.33 -2.21
C ARG A 471 14.65 -1.66 -2.12
N VAL A 472 15.03 -1.19 -0.95
CA VAL A 472 16.34 -0.59 -0.67
C VAL A 472 17.41 -1.67 -0.85
N CYS A 473 18.54 -1.39 -1.52
CA CYS A 473 19.60 -2.41 -1.69
C CYS A 473 20.35 -2.71 -0.37
N GLY A 474 20.95 -3.90 -0.27
CA GLY A 474 21.65 -4.34 0.94
C GLY A 474 22.78 -3.40 1.38
N ASP A 475 23.53 -2.86 0.43
CA ASP A 475 24.59 -1.88 0.70
C ASP A 475 24.04 -0.56 1.29
N CYS A 476 22.96 0.00 0.71
CA CYS A 476 22.33 1.21 1.27
C CYS A 476 21.73 0.94 2.65
N HIS A 477 21.15 -0.24 2.87
CA HIS A 477 20.66 -0.63 4.19
C HIS A 477 21.79 -0.63 5.23
N ALA A 478 22.92 -1.28 4.93
CA ALA A 478 24.09 -1.31 5.82
C ALA A 478 24.69 0.09 6.04
N ALA A 479 24.87 0.86 4.97
CA ALA A 479 25.44 2.22 5.06
C ALA A 479 24.55 3.14 5.91
N ILE A 480 23.25 3.19 5.66
CA ILE A 480 22.33 4.07 6.40
C ILE A 480 22.25 3.68 7.88
N LYS A 481 22.33 2.38 8.20
CA LYS A 481 22.42 1.89 9.58
C LYS A 481 23.65 2.43 10.30
N MET A 482 24.82 2.45 9.63
CA MET A 482 26.04 3.05 10.17
C MET A 482 25.96 4.58 10.23
N VAL A 483 25.29 5.23 9.27
CA VAL A 483 25.03 6.68 9.33
C VAL A 483 24.17 7.02 10.56
N ALA A 484 23.14 6.23 10.86
CA ALA A 484 22.30 6.41 12.04
C ALA A 484 23.14 6.38 13.34
N GLN A 485 24.07 5.43 13.44
CA GLN A 485 25.03 5.36 14.55
C GLN A 485 25.99 6.56 14.57
N ALA A 486 26.63 6.85 13.44
CA ALA A 486 27.67 7.85 13.34
C ALA A 486 27.17 9.24 13.72
N TYR A 487 25.94 9.58 13.36
CA TYR A 487 25.33 10.88 13.66
C TYR A 487 24.45 10.88 14.91
N GLY A 488 24.26 9.73 15.59
CA GLY A 488 23.36 9.61 16.74
C GLY A 488 21.92 10.01 16.38
N ARG A 489 21.44 9.58 15.21
CA ARG A 489 20.11 9.92 14.67
C ARG A 489 19.31 8.67 14.38
N GLU A 490 18.05 8.66 14.80
CA GLU A 490 17.08 7.67 14.32
C GLU A 490 16.74 7.96 12.86
N ILE A 491 16.89 6.95 12.01
CA ILE A 491 16.50 6.99 10.60
C ILE A 491 15.44 5.92 10.39
N VAL A 492 14.24 6.35 10.01
CA VAL A 492 13.12 5.48 9.67
C VAL A 492 13.04 5.43 8.15
N LEU A 493 13.49 4.33 7.56
CA LEU A 493 13.52 4.12 6.12
C LEU A 493 12.42 3.13 5.72
N ARG A 494 11.43 3.59 4.95
CA ARG A 494 10.40 2.71 4.37
C ARG A 494 10.75 2.38 2.93
N ASP A 495 10.83 1.09 2.62
CA ASP A 495 10.94 0.60 1.25
C ASP A 495 9.59 0.05 0.73
N ALA A 496 9.61 -0.58 -0.44
CA ALA A 496 8.40 -1.18 -1.03
C ALA A 496 7.71 -2.23 -0.14
N ASN A 497 8.46 -2.87 0.77
CA ASN A 497 8.01 -4.01 1.56
C ASN A 497 7.79 -3.63 3.04
N CYS A 498 8.70 -2.88 3.64
CA CYS A 498 8.75 -2.68 5.09
C CYS A 498 9.47 -1.39 5.52
N PHE A 499 9.31 -1.03 6.79
CA PHE A 499 10.08 -0.03 7.50
C PHE A 499 11.30 -0.66 8.16
N HIS A 500 12.40 0.06 8.06
CA HIS A 500 13.68 -0.18 8.70
C HIS A 500 13.89 0.95 9.71
N HIS A 501 13.74 0.65 11.00
CA HIS A 501 14.03 1.59 12.08
C HIS A 501 15.48 1.45 12.46
N MET A 502 16.31 2.37 12.00
CA MET A 502 17.76 2.35 12.18
C MET A 502 18.17 3.31 13.28
N LYS A 503 18.79 2.78 14.33
CA LYS A 503 19.25 3.55 15.48
C LYS A 503 20.42 2.82 16.14
N ASP A 504 21.45 3.56 16.55
CA ASP A 504 22.60 3.05 17.30
C ASP A 504 23.29 1.85 16.62
N GLY A 505 23.33 1.82 15.28
CA GLY A 505 23.97 0.76 14.49
C GLY A 505 23.14 -0.51 14.35
N ALA A 506 21.92 -0.54 14.89
CA ALA A 506 20.96 -1.63 14.74
C ALA A 506 19.80 -1.24 13.81
N CYS A 507 19.16 -2.24 13.22
CA CYS A 507 17.93 -2.08 12.45
C CYS A 507 16.83 -2.99 13.02
N SER A 508 15.58 -2.52 13.02
CA SER A 508 14.43 -3.32 13.50
C SER A 508 14.26 -4.66 12.78
N CYS A 509 14.71 -4.81 11.53
CA CYS A 509 14.66 -6.08 10.80
C CYS A 509 15.70 -7.12 11.26
N GLY A 510 16.58 -6.79 12.21
CA GLY A 510 17.62 -7.71 12.69
C GLY A 510 18.64 -8.11 11.62
N ASP A 511 18.85 -7.25 10.62
CA ASP A 511 19.69 -7.50 9.43
C ASP A 511 19.24 -8.68 8.55
N TYR A 512 18.01 -9.18 8.75
CA TYR A 512 17.39 -10.15 7.86
C TYR A 512 16.73 -9.43 6.66
N TRP A 513 17.58 -8.85 5.81
CA TRP A 513 17.18 -7.95 4.73
C TRP A 513 16.62 -8.67 3.50
#